data_AF-A0AAP0RXN9-F1
#
_entry.id   AF-A0AAP0RXN9-F1
#
_cell.length_a   1.000
_cell.length_b   1.000
_cell.length_c   1.000
_cell.angle_alpha   90.00
_cell.angle_beta   90.00
_cell.angle_gamma   90.00
#
_symmetry.space_group_name_H-M   'P 1'
#
loop_
_entity.id
_entity.type
_entity.pdbx_description
1 polymer ?
#
loop_
_entity_poly.entity_id
_entity_poly.type
_entity_poly.pdbx_seq_one_letter_code
_entity_poly.pdbx_strand_id
1 'polypeptide(L)'
;MATQGQVITYKDETLMRCDCDMFGCNKNVRPWLHGNPTSHWRSKACRWLRRRPGRSGSRSSTPLSATLMNILGVARENSVDGLDPEGLFLCILGHEAAGIVESVGEGVTEVQSGDHVIPYYQAECRECKFCKSGKTNLCGKIRAATGVGIMMNDRKSRFSVNGKPIYHFMGTSTFSQYTVVHDVSVAKIDPKAPLDKVCLLGCGVPTGLGAVWNTAKVEPGSNVAVFGLGTVGLAVRF
;
A
#
# COMPACT_ATOMS: atom_id res chain seq x y z
N MET A 1 -5.57 -11.12 -16.17
CA MET A 1 -4.67 -12.24 -16.49
C MET A 1 -3.24 -11.82 -16.19
N ALA A 2 -2.49 -12.66 -15.47
CA ALA A 2 -1.07 -12.43 -15.19
C ALA A 2 -0.27 -12.56 -16.49
N THR A 3 0.69 -11.67 -16.74
CA THR A 3 1.67 -11.87 -17.82
C THR A 3 2.95 -12.47 -17.25
N GLN A 4 3.93 -12.81 -18.10
CA GLN A 4 5.20 -13.40 -17.70
C GLN A 4 5.81 -12.75 -16.43
N GLY A 5 6.18 -13.58 -15.44
CA GLY A 5 6.76 -13.13 -14.16
C GLY A 5 5.81 -12.35 -13.23
N GLN A 6 4.49 -12.45 -13.43
CA GLN A 6 3.50 -11.77 -12.59
C GLN A 6 2.63 -12.74 -11.80
N VAL A 7 2.09 -12.27 -10.69
CA VAL A 7 1.18 -13.00 -9.81
C VAL A 7 -0.07 -12.15 -9.62
N ILE A 8 -1.24 -12.76 -9.81
CA ILE A 8 -2.52 -12.15 -9.41
C ILE A 8 -2.84 -12.62 -8.00
N THR A 9 -3.09 -11.67 -7.10
CA THR A 9 -3.50 -11.97 -5.72
C THR A 9 -4.89 -11.43 -5.47
N TYR A 10 -5.69 -12.20 -4.73
CA TYR A 10 -7.02 -11.84 -4.26
C TYR A 10 -6.99 -11.57 -2.75
N LYS A 11 -7.63 -10.47 -2.35
CA LYS A 11 -7.93 -10.13 -0.96
C LYS A 11 -9.42 -10.39 -0.68
N ASP A 12 -9.71 -11.14 0.38
CA ASP A 12 -11.06 -11.18 0.96
C ASP A 12 -11.51 -9.78 1.43
N GLU A 13 -12.80 -9.48 1.35
CA GLU A 13 -13.39 -8.19 1.75
C GLU A 13 -13.18 -7.85 3.23
N THR A 14 -13.01 -8.88 4.07
CA THR A 14 -12.65 -8.71 5.49
C THR A 14 -11.25 -8.10 5.65
N LEU A 15 -10.33 -8.38 4.72
CA LEU A 15 -8.94 -7.89 4.74
C LEU A 15 -8.83 -6.43 4.31
N MET A 16 -9.69 -5.96 3.40
CA MET A 16 -9.77 -4.54 3.06
C MET A 16 -10.09 -3.64 4.25
N ARG A 17 -10.82 -4.18 5.25
CA ARG A 17 -11.14 -3.43 6.47
C ARG A 17 -9.94 -3.23 7.36
N CYS A 18 -8.98 -4.17 7.39
CA CYS A 18 -7.77 -4.02 8.19
C CYS A 18 -6.94 -2.83 7.71
N ASP A 19 -6.91 -2.59 6.39
CA ASP A 19 -6.30 -1.40 5.81
C ASP A 19 -7.09 -0.12 6.21
N CYS A 20 -8.41 -0.08 5.98
CA CYS A 20 -9.21 1.13 6.26
C CYS A 20 -9.31 1.51 7.75
N ASP A 21 -9.50 0.53 8.65
CA ASP A 21 -9.74 0.78 10.09
C ASP A 21 -8.45 1.26 10.80
N MET A 22 -7.27 0.83 10.35
CA MET A 22 -5.97 1.26 10.90
C MET A 22 -5.59 2.69 10.51
N PHE A 23 -6.00 3.11 9.32
CA PHE A 23 -5.68 4.42 8.75
C PHE A 23 -6.63 5.55 9.19
N GLY A 24 -7.57 5.27 10.10
CA GLY A 24 -8.57 6.24 10.52
C GLY A 24 -9.51 6.64 9.38
N CYS A 25 -9.77 5.74 8.42
CA CYS A 25 -10.77 5.98 7.40
C CYS A 25 -12.13 6.12 8.09
N ASN A 26 -12.71 7.32 7.97
CA ASN A 26 -13.95 7.69 8.65
C ASN A 26 -15.02 6.62 8.40
N LYS A 27 -15.77 6.20 9.43
CA LYS A 27 -16.83 5.15 9.39
C LYS A 27 -17.97 5.38 8.37
N ASN A 28 -17.86 6.41 7.53
CA ASN A 28 -18.79 6.85 6.51
C ASN A 28 -18.58 6.21 5.12
N VAL A 29 -17.72 5.19 4.97
CA VAL A 29 -17.65 4.40 3.71
C VAL A 29 -18.89 3.51 3.52
N ARG A 30 -19.80 3.44 4.51
CA ARG A 30 -20.96 2.53 4.52
C ARG A 30 -22.19 2.86 3.64
N PRO A 31 -22.45 4.03 3.03
CA PRO A 31 -23.75 4.22 2.38
C PRO A 31 -23.76 4.00 0.85
N TRP A 32 -22.77 3.34 0.24
CA TRP A 32 -22.79 3.10 -1.22
C TRP A 32 -23.28 1.72 -1.66
N LEU A 33 -23.72 0.85 -0.75
CA LEU A 33 -24.30 -0.46 -1.09
C LEU A 33 -25.77 -0.66 -0.69
N HIS A 34 -26.36 0.20 0.13
CA HIS A 34 -27.79 0.11 0.43
C HIS A 34 -28.42 1.50 0.53
N GLY A 35 -29.36 1.77 -0.38
CA GLY A 35 -30.23 2.93 -0.28
C GLY A 35 -31.15 2.81 0.94
N ASN A 36 -31.08 3.77 1.85
CA ASN A 36 -32.26 4.20 2.59
C ASN A 36 -32.05 5.64 3.12
N PRO A 37 -33.06 6.52 3.02
CA PRO A 37 -32.99 7.89 3.50
C PRO A 37 -33.29 7.92 5.01
N THR A 38 -32.93 9.03 5.66
CA THR A 38 -33.24 9.39 7.05
C THR A 38 -32.17 9.03 8.09
N SER A 39 -31.32 10.00 8.41
CA SER A 39 -31.11 10.40 9.82
C SER A 39 -30.36 11.74 9.89
N HIS A 40 -31.02 12.68 10.56
CA HIS A 40 -30.64 14.03 10.94
C HIS A 40 -29.38 14.06 11.84
N TRP A 41 -28.21 14.48 11.36
CA TRP A 41 -27.13 15.06 12.20
C TRP A 41 -26.25 16.02 11.40
N ARG A 42 -26.78 17.23 11.16
CA ARG A 42 -25.99 18.39 10.74
C ARG A 42 -25.44 19.08 11.99
N SER A 43 -24.12 19.06 12.20
CA SER A 43 -23.30 20.08 12.90
C SER A 43 -22.08 19.39 13.52
N LYS A 44 -20.88 19.53 12.95
CA LYS A 44 -19.91 20.57 13.38
C LYS A 44 -19.00 21.08 12.25
N ALA A 45 -19.09 20.54 11.03
CA ALA A 45 -18.25 20.97 9.89
C ALA A 45 -18.65 22.33 9.27
N CYS A 46 -19.91 22.77 9.41
CA CYS A 46 -20.36 24.03 8.82
C CYS A 46 -19.91 25.32 9.54
N ARG A 47 -19.24 25.23 10.70
CA ARG A 47 -18.84 26.43 11.46
C ARG A 47 -17.56 27.10 10.92
N TRP A 48 -16.83 26.44 10.02
CA TRP A 48 -15.61 26.99 9.41
C TRP A 48 -15.86 27.79 8.10
N LEU A 49 -17.06 27.72 7.53
CA LEU A 49 -17.38 28.33 6.23
C LEU A 49 -18.05 29.72 6.29
N ARG A 50 -18.18 30.37 7.45
CA ARG A 50 -18.85 31.68 7.58
C ARG A 50 -17.96 32.86 8.01
N ARG A 51 -16.64 32.79 7.82
CA ARG A 51 -15.77 33.97 7.97
C ARG A 51 -14.77 34.12 6.82
N ARG A 52 -15.09 35.02 5.90
CA ARG A 52 -14.15 35.83 5.10
C ARG A 52 -14.74 37.26 5.06
N PRO A 53 -13.95 38.34 4.90
CA PRO A 53 -12.74 38.41 4.07
C PRO A 53 -11.55 39.22 4.64
N GLY A 54 -10.36 39.03 4.04
CA GLY A 54 -9.28 40.03 4.12
C GLY A 54 -7.85 39.48 4.14
N ARG A 55 -7.32 39.03 2.99
CA ARG A 55 -5.98 39.39 2.47
C ARG A 55 -5.67 38.61 1.19
N SER A 56 -5.22 39.38 0.20
CA SER A 56 -4.78 38.99 -1.13
C SER A 56 -3.57 38.05 -1.09
N GLY A 57 -3.66 36.95 -1.83
CA GLY A 57 -2.54 36.07 -2.14
C GLY A 57 -3.00 35.03 -3.14
N SER A 58 -2.58 35.18 -4.39
CA SER A 58 -2.92 34.29 -5.50
C SER A 58 -2.38 32.88 -5.27
N ARG A 59 -3.27 31.91 -5.05
CA ARG A 59 -3.03 30.50 -5.39
C ARG A 59 -4.27 29.96 -6.08
N SER A 60 -4.13 29.69 -7.37
CA SER A 60 -5.08 28.93 -8.18
C SER A 60 -5.00 27.46 -7.78
N SER A 61 -5.83 27.03 -6.84
CA SER A 61 -6.20 25.61 -6.72
C SER A 61 -7.69 25.51 -7.00
N THR A 62 -8.03 24.78 -8.07
CA THR A 62 -9.41 24.52 -8.46
C THR A 62 -10.07 23.61 -7.41
N PRO A 63 -11.35 23.85 -7.05
CA PRO A 63 -12.04 23.14 -5.97
C PRO A 63 -12.42 21.68 -6.30
N LEU A 64 -12.06 21.19 -7.49
CA LEU A 64 -12.34 19.83 -7.96
C LEU A 64 -11.48 18.75 -7.26
N SER A 65 -10.27 19.10 -6.80
CA SER A 65 -9.36 18.13 -6.16
C SER A 65 -9.89 17.59 -4.82
N ALA A 66 -10.43 18.47 -3.97
CA ALA A 66 -10.93 18.08 -2.64
C ALA A 66 -12.20 17.21 -2.68
N THR A 67 -12.99 17.31 -3.75
CA THR A 67 -14.24 16.53 -3.89
C THR A 67 -13.96 15.10 -4.36
N LEU A 68 -12.93 14.89 -5.20
CA LEU A 68 -12.49 13.54 -5.58
C LEU A 68 -11.81 12.79 -4.43
N MET A 69 -11.05 13.50 -3.59
CA MET A 69 -10.35 12.90 -2.44
C MET A 69 -11.31 12.32 -1.39
N ASN A 70 -12.50 12.88 -1.23
CA ASN A 70 -13.52 12.36 -0.32
C ASN A 70 -14.22 11.08 -0.82
N ILE A 71 -14.12 10.74 -2.12
CA ILE A 71 -14.78 9.57 -2.70
C ILE A 71 -13.97 8.28 -2.46
N LEU A 72 -12.65 8.39 -2.24
CA LEU A 72 -11.75 7.23 -2.19
C LEU A 72 -11.38 6.75 -0.77
N GLY A 73 -11.83 7.41 0.29
CA GLY A 73 -11.65 6.91 1.66
C GLY A 73 -10.20 6.53 2.01
N VAL A 74 -9.22 7.35 1.62
CA VAL A 74 -7.79 7.09 1.86
C VAL A 74 -7.30 7.89 3.06
N ALA A 75 -6.46 7.30 3.91
CA ALA A 75 -5.66 8.01 4.90
C ALA A 75 -4.85 9.15 4.28
N ARG A 76 -4.29 10.02 5.12
CA ARG A 76 -3.17 10.87 4.69
C ARG A 76 -1.99 10.00 4.29
N GLU A 77 -1.84 9.82 2.99
CA GLU A 77 -0.66 9.25 2.37
C GLU A 77 0.06 10.38 1.62
N ASN A 78 1.39 10.43 1.71
CA ASN A 78 2.16 11.54 1.10
C ASN A 78 1.85 11.69 -0.40
N SER A 79 1.55 10.58 -1.08
CA SER A 79 1.14 10.58 -2.50
C SER A 79 -0.27 11.16 -2.70
N VAL A 80 -1.20 10.95 -1.77
CA VAL A 80 -2.55 11.57 -1.81
C VAL A 80 -2.45 13.07 -1.56
N ASP A 81 -1.64 13.49 -0.59
CA ASP A 81 -1.46 14.90 -0.25
C ASP A 81 -0.59 15.67 -1.28
N GLY A 82 -0.11 14.99 -2.33
CA GLY A 82 0.74 15.58 -3.38
C GLY A 82 2.14 15.96 -2.89
N LEU A 83 2.58 15.37 -1.79
CA LEU A 83 3.89 15.58 -1.16
C LEU A 83 4.94 14.59 -1.66
N ASP A 84 4.52 13.53 -2.34
CA ASP A 84 5.40 12.53 -2.95
C ASP A 84 5.88 12.97 -4.34
N PRO A 85 7.19 13.19 -4.56
CA PRO A 85 7.72 13.56 -5.86
C PRO A 85 7.65 12.43 -6.90
N GLU A 86 7.49 11.18 -6.48
CA GLU A 86 7.22 10.04 -7.37
C GLU A 86 5.70 9.82 -7.58
N GLY A 87 4.87 10.62 -6.91
CA GLY A 87 3.41 10.48 -6.92
C GLY A 87 2.81 10.67 -8.31
N LEU A 88 2.24 9.61 -8.86
CA LEU A 88 1.43 9.64 -10.07
C LEU A 88 -0.07 9.58 -9.72
N PHE A 89 -0.83 10.54 -10.22
CA PHE A 89 -2.26 10.65 -9.96
C PHE A 89 -3.09 9.72 -10.86
N LEU A 90 -4.24 9.30 -10.32
CA LEU A 90 -4.99 8.12 -10.73
C LEU A 90 -4.15 6.85 -10.56
N CYS A 91 -3.93 6.47 -9.31
CA CYS A 91 -3.31 5.22 -8.92
C CYS A 91 -4.19 4.46 -7.90
N ILE A 92 -4.01 3.14 -7.83
CA ILE A 92 -4.53 2.34 -6.72
C ILE A 92 -3.41 2.24 -5.69
N LEU A 93 -3.66 2.79 -4.50
CA LEU A 93 -2.69 2.87 -3.40
C LEU A 93 -2.61 1.57 -2.58
N GLY A 94 -1.95 1.64 -1.43
CA GLY A 94 -1.84 0.55 -0.46
C GLY A 94 -0.70 -0.41 -0.77
N HIS A 95 0.11 -0.72 0.24
CA HIS A 95 1.24 -1.64 0.13
C HIS A 95 1.37 -2.62 1.32
N GLU A 96 0.38 -2.62 2.22
CA GLU A 96 0.25 -3.60 3.29
C GLU A 96 -0.92 -4.53 2.97
N ALA A 97 -0.66 -5.84 2.95
CA ALA A 97 -1.60 -6.80 2.42
C ALA A 97 -1.21 -8.23 2.78
N ALA A 98 -2.21 -9.08 2.91
CA ALA A 98 -2.04 -10.52 2.75
C ALA A 98 -3.21 -11.02 1.88
N GLY A 99 -2.99 -12.08 1.12
CA GLY A 99 -4.00 -12.59 0.19
C GLY A 99 -3.68 -13.99 -0.29
N ILE A 100 -4.45 -14.45 -1.25
CA ILE A 100 -4.30 -15.77 -1.86
C ILE A 100 -3.98 -15.57 -3.34
N VAL A 101 -3.04 -16.34 -3.86
CA VAL A 101 -2.72 -16.34 -5.30
C VAL A 101 -3.92 -16.87 -6.07
N GLU A 102 -4.44 -16.07 -6.99
CA GLU A 102 -5.51 -16.48 -7.91
C GLU A 102 -4.91 -17.19 -9.13
N SER A 103 -3.91 -16.58 -9.77
CA SER A 103 -3.21 -17.14 -10.92
C SER A 103 -1.79 -16.59 -11.03
N VAL A 104 -0.95 -17.29 -11.79
CA VAL A 104 0.44 -16.92 -12.06
C VAL A 104 0.69 -16.81 -13.56
N GLY A 105 1.61 -15.93 -13.93
CA GLY A 105 2.05 -15.78 -15.30
C GLY A 105 3.09 -16.81 -15.69
N GLU A 106 3.42 -16.86 -16.99
CA GLU A 106 4.47 -17.74 -17.51
C GLU A 106 5.81 -17.52 -16.78
N GLY A 107 6.51 -18.61 -16.49
CA GLY A 107 7.84 -18.61 -15.86
C GLY A 107 7.85 -18.46 -14.33
N VAL A 108 6.70 -18.23 -13.70
CA VAL A 108 6.60 -18.20 -12.22
C VAL A 108 6.61 -19.62 -11.67
N THR A 109 7.53 -19.91 -10.74
CA THR A 109 7.70 -21.25 -10.14
C THR A 109 7.62 -21.26 -8.61
N GLU A 110 7.87 -20.13 -7.94
CA GLU A 110 7.98 -20.07 -6.47
C GLU A 110 6.62 -20.03 -5.75
N VAL A 111 5.56 -19.66 -6.47
CA VAL A 111 4.18 -19.61 -5.98
C VAL A 111 3.22 -20.17 -7.03
N GLN A 112 2.07 -20.65 -6.57
CA GLN A 112 0.99 -21.19 -7.41
C GLN A 112 -0.38 -20.77 -6.88
N SER A 113 -1.44 -20.95 -7.68
CA SER A 113 -2.81 -20.71 -7.25
C SER A 113 -3.15 -21.41 -5.93
N GLY A 114 -3.81 -20.69 -5.03
CA GLY A 114 -4.15 -21.15 -3.69
C GLY A 114 -3.09 -20.88 -2.62
N ASP A 115 -1.87 -20.48 -2.98
CA ASP A 115 -0.86 -20.12 -1.98
C ASP A 115 -1.24 -18.84 -1.24
N HIS A 116 -1.03 -18.83 0.07
CA HIS A 116 -1.16 -17.62 0.89
C HIS A 116 0.11 -16.79 0.77
N VAL A 117 -0.05 -15.49 0.54
CA VAL A 117 1.06 -14.61 0.20
C VAL A 117 0.93 -13.21 0.81
N ILE A 118 2.08 -12.56 0.99
CA ILE A 118 2.22 -11.14 1.28
C ILE A 118 2.98 -10.49 0.10
N PRO A 119 2.39 -9.52 -0.62
CA PRO A 119 3.11 -8.72 -1.59
C PRO A 119 3.97 -7.68 -0.87
N TYR A 120 5.24 -7.58 -1.25
CA TYR A 120 6.21 -6.62 -0.72
C TYR A 120 6.58 -5.56 -1.75
N TYR A 121 6.66 -4.31 -1.29
CA TYR A 121 7.13 -3.18 -2.11
C TYR A 121 8.63 -3.26 -2.44
N GLN A 122 9.40 -4.01 -1.65
CA GLN A 122 10.81 -4.28 -1.86
C GLN A 122 10.98 -5.70 -2.40
N ALA A 123 11.51 -5.84 -3.62
CA ALA A 123 11.72 -7.12 -4.26
C ALA A 123 12.94 -7.89 -3.70
N GLU A 124 13.02 -9.18 -3.99
CA GLU A 124 14.19 -10.05 -3.80
C GLU A 124 14.37 -10.97 -5.01
N CYS A 125 15.06 -10.50 -6.06
CA CYS A 125 15.22 -11.30 -7.28
C CYS A 125 16.30 -12.39 -7.21
N ARG A 126 17.10 -12.45 -6.14
CA ARG A 126 18.23 -13.40 -5.92
C ARG A 126 19.36 -13.39 -6.96
N GLU A 127 19.21 -12.69 -8.07
CA GLU A 127 20.13 -12.73 -9.20
C GLU A 127 20.99 -11.47 -9.38
N CYS A 128 20.50 -10.31 -8.93
CA CYS A 128 21.19 -9.04 -9.13
C CYS A 128 22.40 -8.92 -8.18
N LYS A 129 23.32 -7.99 -8.49
CA LYS A 129 24.53 -7.75 -7.69
C LYS A 129 24.24 -7.49 -6.21
N PHE A 130 23.10 -6.85 -5.89
CA PHE A 130 22.72 -6.55 -4.52
C PHE A 130 22.24 -7.80 -3.78
N CYS A 131 21.34 -8.59 -4.38
CA CYS A 131 20.88 -9.85 -3.78
C CYS A 131 22.03 -10.86 -3.60
N LYS A 132 22.96 -10.94 -4.57
CA LYS A 132 24.13 -11.83 -4.48
C LYS A 132 25.21 -11.36 -3.49
N SER A 133 25.11 -10.12 -2.98
CA SER A 133 26.19 -9.54 -2.17
C SER A 133 26.29 -10.11 -0.76
N GLY A 134 25.19 -10.63 -0.21
CA GLY A 134 25.08 -10.99 1.21
C GLY A 134 25.19 -9.81 2.18
N LYS A 135 25.14 -8.56 1.68
CA LYS A 135 25.39 -7.34 2.47
C LYS A 135 24.21 -6.36 2.52
N THR A 136 23.17 -6.58 1.73
CA THR A 136 22.02 -5.68 1.64
C THR A 136 20.76 -6.43 1.19
N ASN A 137 19.59 -5.89 1.54
CA ASN A 137 18.27 -6.32 1.08
C ASN A 137 17.72 -5.45 -0.08
N LEU A 138 18.52 -4.53 -0.64
CA LEU A 138 18.07 -3.57 -1.65
C LEU A 138 18.14 -4.13 -3.08
N CYS A 139 17.14 -4.91 -3.48
CA CYS A 139 16.99 -5.35 -4.87
C CYS A 139 16.57 -4.21 -5.81
N GLY A 140 17.26 -4.09 -6.95
CA GLY A 140 16.94 -3.09 -7.99
C GLY A 140 16.16 -3.63 -9.20
N LYS A 141 15.82 -4.92 -9.23
CA LYS A 141 15.35 -5.61 -10.45
C LYS A 141 14.15 -4.95 -11.13
N ILE A 142 13.14 -4.56 -10.35
CA ILE A 142 11.86 -4.04 -10.87
C ILE A 142 11.62 -2.55 -10.56
N ARG A 143 12.55 -1.90 -9.84
CA ARG A 143 12.38 -0.53 -9.33
C ARG A 143 12.09 0.50 -10.42
N ALA A 144 12.71 0.34 -11.60
CA ALA A 144 12.50 1.20 -12.76
C ALA A 144 11.09 1.11 -13.35
N ALA A 145 10.30 0.07 -13.00
CA ALA A 145 8.89 -0.07 -13.39
C ALA A 145 7.96 0.38 -12.27
N THR A 146 8.18 -0.16 -11.06
CA THR A 146 7.31 0.10 -9.90
C THR A 146 7.34 1.56 -9.46
N GLY A 147 8.48 2.24 -9.63
CA GLY A 147 8.63 3.67 -9.34
C GLY A 147 7.87 4.62 -10.26
N VAL A 148 7.40 4.13 -11.40
CA VAL A 148 6.60 4.91 -12.36
C VAL A 148 5.25 4.24 -12.63
N GLY A 149 4.78 3.43 -11.67
CA GLY A 149 3.42 2.90 -11.63
C GLY A 149 3.05 1.92 -12.75
N ILE A 150 4.02 1.17 -13.28
CA ILE A 150 3.81 0.22 -14.39
C ILE A 150 4.53 -1.10 -14.14
N MET A 151 4.18 -2.12 -14.93
CA MET A 151 4.80 -3.44 -14.86
C MET A 151 6.06 -3.56 -15.71
N MET A 152 6.97 -4.46 -15.34
CA MET A 152 8.26 -4.59 -16.01
C MET A 152 8.14 -5.27 -17.39
N ASN A 153 7.25 -6.26 -17.50
CA ASN A 153 7.14 -7.10 -18.69
C ASN A 153 6.81 -6.31 -19.97
N ASP A 154 5.87 -5.39 -19.89
CA ASP A 154 5.36 -4.64 -21.06
C ASP A 154 5.28 -3.13 -20.83
N ARG A 155 5.81 -2.64 -19.70
CA ARG A 155 5.84 -1.22 -19.34
C ARG A 155 4.45 -0.56 -19.29
N LYS A 156 3.41 -1.35 -18.99
CA LYS A 156 2.02 -0.88 -18.86
C LYS A 156 1.43 -1.20 -17.50
N SER A 157 0.35 -0.51 -17.15
CA SER A 157 -0.48 -0.89 -16.01
C SER A 157 -1.30 -2.15 -16.29
N ARG A 158 -1.84 -2.75 -15.23
CA ARG A 158 -2.84 -3.83 -15.27
C ARG A 158 -4.22 -3.35 -14.85
N PHE A 159 -4.33 -2.12 -14.36
CA PHE A 159 -5.59 -1.50 -13.98
C PHE A 159 -6.06 -0.52 -15.05
N SER A 160 -7.38 -0.52 -15.29
CA SER A 160 -8.02 0.48 -16.12
C SER A 160 -9.46 0.71 -15.67
N VAL A 161 -9.96 1.91 -15.89
CA VAL A 161 -11.39 2.24 -15.78
C VAL A 161 -11.81 2.89 -17.08
N ASN A 162 -12.86 2.35 -17.72
CA ASN A 162 -13.35 2.82 -19.02
C ASN A 162 -12.24 2.88 -20.09
N GLY A 163 -11.36 1.88 -20.11
CA GLY A 163 -10.24 1.78 -21.06
C GLY A 163 -9.08 2.74 -20.78
N LYS A 164 -9.16 3.61 -19.77
CA LYS A 164 -8.07 4.51 -19.36
C LYS A 164 -7.22 3.84 -18.28
N PRO A 165 -5.89 3.82 -18.40
CA PRO A 165 -5.02 3.18 -17.42
C PRO A 165 -5.06 3.90 -16.07
N ILE A 166 -4.96 3.11 -15.00
CA ILE A 166 -4.75 3.58 -13.62
C ILE A 166 -3.38 3.09 -13.18
N TYR A 167 -2.53 3.95 -12.64
CA TYR A 167 -1.17 3.58 -12.24
C TYR A 167 -1.17 2.61 -11.06
N HIS A 168 -0.14 1.77 -11.03
CA HIS A 168 0.21 1.02 -9.83
C HIS A 168 0.89 1.90 -8.80
N PHE A 169 0.84 1.49 -7.54
CA PHE A 169 1.55 2.14 -6.43
C PHE A 169 2.47 1.14 -5.74
N MET A 170 3.74 1.52 -5.57
CA MET A 170 4.78 0.71 -4.90
C MET A 170 4.94 -0.73 -5.44
N GLY A 171 4.44 -1.01 -6.66
CA GLY A 171 4.40 -2.35 -7.24
C GLY A 171 3.43 -3.33 -6.56
N THR A 172 2.50 -2.83 -5.75
CA THR A 172 1.61 -3.67 -4.91
C THR A 172 0.13 -3.30 -5.09
N SER A 173 -0.24 -2.02 -5.05
CA SER A 173 -1.59 -1.52 -5.39
C SER A 173 -2.73 -2.25 -4.68
N THR A 174 -2.59 -2.39 -3.36
CA THR A 174 -3.35 -3.39 -2.60
C THR A 174 -4.71 -2.90 -2.09
N PHE A 175 -5.10 -1.65 -2.38
CA PHE A 175 -6.47 -1.15 -2.19
C PHE A 175 -7.40 -1.57 -3.34
N SER A 176 -7.35 -2.85 -3.70
CA SER A 176 -8.17 -3.49 -4.74
C SER A 176 -8.44 -4.94 -4.33
N GLN A 177 -9.59 -5.50 -4.74
CA GLN A 177 -9.93 -6.90 -4.45
C GLN A 177 -8.93 -7.84 -5.12
N TYR A 178 -8.44 -7.45 -6.30
CA TYR A 178 -7.38 -8.13 -7.02
C TYR A 178 -6.26 -7.17 -7.35
N THR A 179 -5.01 -7.63 -7.26
CA THR A 179 -3.86 -6.90 -7.77
C THR A 179 -2.94 -7.81 -8.56
N VAL A 180 -2.11 -7.21 -9.41
CA VAL A 180 -1.09 -7.90 -10.20
C VAL A 180 0.27 -7.37 -9.78
N VAL A 181 1.11 -8.26 -9.26
CA VAL A 181 2.45 -7.93 -8.74
C VAL A 181 3.52 -8.74 -9.46
N HIS A 182 4.78 -8.33 -9.37
CA HIS A 182 5.90 -9.14 -9.83
C HIS A 182 6.16 -10.29 -8.87
N ASP A 183 6.47 -11.47 -9.40
CA ASP A 183 6.78 -12.67 -8.61
C ASP A 183 7.91 -12.46 -7.58
N VAL A 184 8.97 -11.74 -7.97
CA VAL A 184 10.10 -11.37 -7.08
C VAL A 184 9.72 -10.46 -5.91
N SER A 185 8.47 -10.00 -5.86
CA SER A 185 7.87 -9.18 -4.80
C SER A 185 6.81 -9.94 -4.00
N VAL A 186 6.72 -11.27 -4.13
CA VAL A 186 5.72 -12.09 -3.43
C VAL A 186 6.40 -13.01 -2.43
N ALA A 187 6.05 -12.87 -1.16
CA ALA A 187 6.44 -13.81 -0.13
C ALA A 187 5.33 -14.83 0.12
N LYS A 188 5.61 -16.11 -0.13
CA LYS A 188 4.75 -17.22 0.29
C LYS A 188 4.81 -17.41 1.81
N ILE A 189 3.66 -17.56 2.45
CA ILE A 189 3.54 -17.68 3.90
C ILE A 189 2.79 -18.96 4.30
N ASP A 190 2.77 -19.25 5.61
CA ASP A 190 1.99 -20.37 6.16
C ASP A 190 0.49 -20.18 5.85
N PRO A 191 -0.18 -21.15 5.21
CA PRO A 191 -1.60 -21.05 4.91
C PRO A 191 -2.50 -20.99 6.15
N LYS A 192 -1.99 -21.35 7.33
CA LYS A 192 -2.72 -21.23 8.61
C LYS A 192 -2.61 -19.85 9.24
N ALA A 193 -1.75 -18.98 8.73
CA ALA A 193 -1.58 -17.64 9.26
C ALA A 193 -2.85 -16.80 9.01
N PRO A 194 -3.37 -16.09 10.04
CA PRO A 194 -4.54 -15.25 9.88
C PRO A 194 -4.18 -14.02 9.03
N LEU A 195 -4.67 -13.99 7.78
CA LEU A 195 -4.35 -12.97 6.79
C LEU A 195 -4.68 -11.55 7.27
N ASP A 196 -5.70 -11.41 8.14
CA ASP A 196 -6.15 -10.14 8.73
C ASP A 196 -5.23 -9.62 9.84
N LYS A 197 -4.19 -10.37 10.19
CA LYS A 197 -3.14 -9.94 11.11
C LYS A 197 -1.80 -9.78 10.40
N VAL A 198 -1.45 -10.77 9.58
CA VAL A 198 -0.11 -10.83 8.98
C VAL A 198 0.09 -9.85 7.83
N CYS A 199 -0.96 -9.18 7.35
CA CYS A 199 -0.84 -8.09 6.36
C CYS A 199 0.12 -6.97 6.80
N LEU A 200 0.23 -6.70 8.11
CA LEU A 200 1.14 -5.71 8.69
C LEU A 200 2.63 -6.13 8.62
N LEU A 201 2.90 -7.41 8.32
CA LEU A 201 4.25 -7.88 8.07
C LEU A 201 4.78 -7.43 6.70
N GLY A 202 3.96 -6.77 5.87
CA GLY A 202 4.39 -6.18 4.59
C GLY A 202 5.24 -4.91 4.71
N CYS A 203 5.21 -4.21 5.86
CA CYS A 203 5.89 -2.92 6.02
C CYS A 203 6.31 -2.59 7.46
N GLY A 204 5.44 -1.93 8.24
CA GLY A 204 5.87 -1.19 9.43
C GLY A 204 6.47 -2.06 10.56
N VAL A 205 5.89 -3.24 10.79
CA VAL A 205 6.33 -4.15 11.86
C VAL A 205 7.73 -4.72 11.58
N PRO A 206 8.01 -5.37 10.43
CA PRO A 206 9.35 -5.83 10.10
C PRO A 206 10.37 -4.70 10.01
N THR A 207 9.94 -3.48 9.64
CA THR A 207 10.83 -2.31 9.61
C THR A 207 11.38 -2.01 11.00
N GLY A 208 10.51 -1.94 12.02
CA GLY A 208 10.94 -1.68 13.40
C GLY A 208 11.78 -2.82 13.99
N LEU A 209 11.34 -4.07 13.81
CA LEU A 209 12.06 -5.25 14.31
C LEU A 209 13.42 -5.41 13.62
N GLY A 210 13.46 -5.26 12.29
CA GLY A 210 14.67 -5.35 11.50
C GLY A 210 15.68 -4.24 11.80
N ALA A 211 15.21 -3.05 12.18
CA ALA A 211 16.10 -1.97 12.62
C ALA A 211 16.91 -2.38 13.87
N VAL A 212 16.28 -3.10 14.81
CA VAL A 212 16.96 -3.60 16.02
C VAL A 212 17.87 -4.78 15.69
N TRP A 213 17.33 -5.83 15.06
CA TRP A 213 18.04 -7.11 14.93
C TRP A 213 19.09 -7.14 13.82
N ASN A 214 18.82 -6.46 12.70
CA ASN A 214 19.66 -6.58 11.51
C ASN A 214 20.60 -5.38 11.36
N THR A 215 20.08 -4.16 11.57
CA THR A 215 20.83 -2.92 11.33
C THR A 215 21.62 -2.48 12.56
N ALA A 216 20.95 -2.21 13.68
CA ALA A 216 21.61 -1.73 14.90
C ALA A 216 22.30 -2.85 15.69
N LYS A 217 21.77 -4.08 15.59
CA LYS A 217 22.25 -5.28 16.32
C LYS A 217 22.35 -5.04 17.82
N VAL A 218 21.25 -4.55 18.40
CA VAL A 218 21.17 -4.20 19.83
C VAL A 218 21.47 -5.43 20.70
N GLU A 219 22.36 -5.26 21.67
CA GLU A 219 22.74 -6.31 22.62
C GLU A 219 21.86 -6.29 23.88
N PRO A 220 21.64 -7.44 24.56
CA PRO A 220 20.91 -7.48 25.83
C PRO A 220 21.48 -6.52 26.88
N GLY A 221 20.61 -5.78 27.56
CA GLY A 221 21.00 -4.78 28.57
C GLY A 221 21.35 -3.40 28.04
N SER A 222 21.27 -3.18 26.72
CA SER A 222 21.48 -1.86 26.11
C SER A 222 20.38 -0.87 26.49
N ASN A 223 20.74 0.42 26.61
CA ASN A 223 19.77 1.52 26.69
C ASN A 223 19.42 2.01 25.28
N VAL A 224 18.14 2.10 24.93
CA VAL A 224 17.65 2.46 23.59
C VAL A 224 16.79 3.71 23.65
N ALA A 225 16.99 4.63 22.70
CA ALA A 225 16.12 5.78 22.48
C ALA A 225 15.37 5.62 21.16
N VAL A 226 14.04 5.79 21.19
CA VAL A 226 13.16 5.68 20.01
C VAL A 226 12.50 7.03 19.74
N PHE A 227 12.77 7.60 18.58
CA PHE A 227 12.20 8.87 18.15
C PHE A 227 11.03 8.64 17.18
N GLY A 228 9.81 8.85 17.66
CA GLY A 228 8.56 8.59 16.94
C GLY A 228 7.89 7.30 17.39
N LEU A 229 6.63 7.38 17.83
CA LEU A 229 5.90 6.27 18.48
C LEU A 229 4.70 5.79 17.65
N GLY A 230 4.83 5.83 16.32
CA GLY A 230 3.91 5.14 15.40
C GLY A 230 4.20 3.64 15.32
N THR A 231 3.55 2.92 14.39
CA THR A 231 3.70 1.46 14.23
C THR A 231 5.16 1.00 14.14
N VAL A 232 5.99 1.70 13.35
CA VAL A 232 7.43 1.38 13.23
C VAL A 232 8.14 1.52 14.58
N GLY A 233 7.94 2.63 15.28
CA GLY A 233 8.56 2.90 16.57
C GLY A 233 8.13 1.94 17.67
N LEU A 234 6.85 1.55 17.68
CA LEU A 234 6.35 0.52 18.61
C LEU A 234 6.90 -0.87 18.29
N ALA A 235 7.21 -1.14 17.01
CA ALA A 235 7.84 -2.38 16.59
C ALA A 235 9.37 -2.40 16.85
N VAL A 236 9.99 -1.27 17.20
CA VAL A 236 11.37 -1.24 17.72
C VAL A 236 11.38 -1.87 19.11
N ARG A 237 11.43 -3.21 19.13
CA ARG A 237 11.45 -4.02 20.34
C ARG A 237 12.84 -4.57 20.58
N PHE A 238 13.37 -4.25 21.75
CA PHE A 238 14.65 -4.69 22.30
C PHE A 238 14.44 -5.77 23.36
#